data_AF-E7N4D9-F1
#
_entry.id   AF-E7N4D9-F1
#
_cell.length_a   1.000
_cell.length_b   1.000
_cell.length_c   1.000
_cell.angle_alpha   90.00
_cell.angle_beta   90.00
_cell.angle_gamma   90.00
#
_symmetry.space_group_name_H-M   'P 1'
#
loop_
_entity.id
_entity.type
_entity.pdbx_description
1 polymer ?
#
loop_
_entity_poly.entity_id
_entity_poly.type
_entity_poly.pdbx_seq_one_letter_code
_entity_poly.pdbx_strand_id
1 'polypeptide(L)'
;MERADGIAASGTKVVFVIITDGLENASTEFTRAAVKRMISDKQEKDGWSFIYLGANIDAAEEAGAIGVDRENAMTYSNTHTGVRANYDAVSAYVKEAAEESGAERGAWKRHVEQDTAK
;
A
#
# COMPACT_ATOMS: atom_id res chain seq x y z
N MET A 1 -18.06 10.57 -9.43
CA MET A 1 -16.72 10.31 -8.90
C MET A 1 -16.15 11.64 -8.45
N GLU A 2 -16.16 11.88 -7.14
CA GLU A 2 -15.56 13.09 -6.56
C GLU A 2 -14.06 13.03 -6.80
N ARG A 3 -13.47 14.09 -7.38
CA ARG A 3 -12.03 14.19 -7.55
C ARG A 3 -11.48 14.94 -6.35
N ALA A 4 -10.48 14.37 -5.68
CA ALA A 4 -9.76 15.09 -4.65
C ALA A 4 -8.97 16.24 -5.31
N ASP A 5 -9.36 17.47 -4.99
CA ASP A 5 -8.69 18.67 -5.45
C ASP A 5 -7.23 18.71 -4.98
N GLY A 6 -6.33 19.24 -5.82
CA GLY A 6 -4.91 19.40 -5.47
C GLY A 6 -4.00 18.20 -5.70
N ILE A 7 -4.52 17.04 -6.13
CA ILE A 7 -3.70 15.86 -6.49
C ILE A 7 -2.67 16.19 -7.59
N ALA A 8 -3.01 17.08 -8.52
CA ALA A 8 -2.13 17.47 -9.62
C ALA A 8 -1.21 18.66 -9.29
N ALA A 9 -1.30 19.23 -8.07
CA ALA A 9 -0.47 20.36 -7.70
C ALA A 9 0.99 19.93 -7.51
N SER A 10 1.92 20.79 -7.94
CA SER A 10 3.35 20.56 -7.78
C SER A 10 3.71 20.45 -6.30
N GLY A 11 4.42 19.38 -5.92
CA GLY A 11 4.81 19.10 -4.54
C GLY A 11 3.78 18.28 -3.73
N THR A 12 2.61 17.96 -4.30
CA THR A 12 1.67 17.04 -3.67
C THR A 12 2.23 15.62 -3.69
N LYS A 13 2.31 14.99 -2.51
CA LYS A 13 2.64 13.57 -2.38
C LYS A 13 1.34 12.77 -2.30
N VAL A 14 1.19 11.76 -3.15
CA VAL A 14 0.02 10.88 -3.16
C VAL A 14 0.43 9.51 -2.66
N VAL A 15 -0.21 9.06 -1.58
CA VAL A 15 -0.07 7.70 -1.04
C VAL A 15 -1.39 6.99 -1.26
N PHE A 16 -1.34 5.85 -1.96
CA PHE A 16 -2.48 4.99 -2.22
C PHE A 16 -2.34 3.71 -1.39
N VAL A 17 -3.30 3.47 -0.51
CA VAL A 17 -3.29 2.32 0.41
C VAL A 17 -4.37 1.33 -0.02
N ILE A 18 -3.95 0.11 -0.36
CA ILE A 18 -4.83 -1.01 -0.72
C ILE A 18 -4.91 -1.93 0.50
N ILE A 19 -6.11 -2.16 1.03
CA ILE A 19 -6.35 -3.07 2.15
C ILE A 19 -7.38 -4.10 1.70
N THR A 20 -7.05 -5.38 1.80
CA THR A 20 -7.88 -6.46 1.27
C THR A 20 -7.63 -7.77 2.01
N ASP A 21 -8.60 -8.69 1.95
CA ASP A 21 -8.49 -10.05 2.45
C ASP A 21 -8.03 -11.07 1.38
N GLY A 22 -7.77 -10.61 0.15
CA GLY A 22 -7.22 -11.43 -0.94
C GLY A 22 -8.23 -12.09 -1.88
N LEU A 23 -9.53 -11.78 -1.75
CA LEU A 23 -10.59 -12.30 -2.63
C LEU A 23 -10.94 -11.40 -3.83
N GLU A 24 -10.04 -10.50 -4.23
CA GLU A 24 -10.26 -9.55 -5.35
C GLU A 24 -10.40 -10.20 -6.75
N ASN A 25 -10.19 -11.52 -6.88
CA ASN A 25 -10.31 -12.26 -8.15
C ASN A 25 -11.74 -12.33 -8.75
N ALA A 26 -12.72 -11.63 -8.16
CA ALA A 26 -14.08 -11.53 -8.69
C ALA A 26 -14.30 -10.32 -9.64
N SER A 27 -13.27 -9.51 -9.91
CA SER A 27 -13.39 -8.37 -10.82
C SER A 27 -13.76 -8.81 -12.25
N THR A 28 -14.79 -8.18 -12.81
CA THR A 28 -15.21 -8.39 -14.21
C THR A 28 -14.86 -7.21 -15.12
N GLU A 29 -14.45 -6.08 -14.55
CA GLU A 29 -14.21 -4.84 -15.27
C GLU A 29 -12.73 -4.60 -15.61
N PHE A 30 -11.82 -4.94 -14.69
CA PHE A 30 -10.39 -4.73 -14.86
C PHE A 30 -9.62 -6.02 -14.66
N THR A 31 -8.75 -6.34 -15.63
CA THR A 31 -7.83 -7.47 -15.53
C THR A 31 -6.62 -7.10 -14.65
N ARG A 32 -6.00 -8.11 -14.02
CA ARG A 32 -4.75 -7.90 -13.25
C ARG A 32 -3.66 -7.20 -14.05
N ALA A 33 -3.50 -7.52 -15.34
CA ALA A 33 -2.54 -6.86 -16.22
C ALA A 33 -2.87 -5.37 -16.46
N ALA A 34 -4.16 -5.03 -16.59
CA ALA A 34 -4.59 -3.64 -16.72
C ALA A 34 -4.31 -2.85 -15.44
N VAL A 35 -4.62 -3.42 -14.27
CA VAL A 35 -4.32 -2.80 -12.96
C VAL A 35 -2.82 -2.59 -12.79
N LYS A 36 -2.02 -3.60 -13.12
CA LYS A 36 -0.55 -3.51 -13.09
C LYS A 36 -0.02 -2.34 -13.90
N ARG A 37 -0.51 -2.17 -15.13
CA ARG A 37 -0.13 -1.04 -15.97
C ARG A 37 -0.51 0.31 -15.35
N MET A 38 -1.72 0.42 -14.81
CA MET A 38 -2.18 1.67 -14.18
C MET A 38 -1.33 2.04 -12.97
N ILE A 39 -1.02 1.09 -12.10
CA ILE A 39 -0.18 1.31 -10.91
C ILE A 39 1.23 1.73 -11.33
N SER A 40 1.85 1.00 -12.26
CA SER A 40 3.18 1.36 -12.79
C SER A 40 3.19 2.76 -13.40
N ASP A 41 2.19 3.12 -14.21
CA ASP A 41 2.08 4.45 -14.80
C ASP A 41 2.02 5.55 -13.72
N LYS A 42 1.27 5.34 -12.63
CA LYS A 42 1.16 6.31 -11.53
C LYS A 42 2.43 6.42 -10.69
N GLN A 43 3.13 5.33 -10.45
CA GLN A 43 4.42 5.35 -9.76
C GLN A 43 5.48 6.07 -10.59
N GLU A 44 5.59 5.74 -11.88
CA GLU A 44 6.67 6.23 -12.75
C GLU A 44 6.47 7.67 -13.22
N LYS A 45 5.24 8.07 -13.54
CA LYS A 45 4.95 9.38 -14.15
C LYS A 45 4.52 10.42 -13.15
N ASP A 46 3.76 10.00 -12.15
CA ASP A 46 3.12 10.89 -11.18
C ASP A 46 3.80 10.81 -9.80
N GLY A 47 4.74 9.89 -9.59
CA GLY A 47 5.47 9.72 -8.34
C GLY A 47 4.60 9.21 -7.18
N TRP A 48 3.49 8.54 -7.48
CA TRP A 48 2.58 8.03 -6.45
C TRP A 48 3.21 6.84 -5.72
N SER A 49 2.99 6.78 -4.41
CA SER A 49 3.38 5.65 -3.58
C SER A 49 2.20 4.70 -3.40
N PHE A 50 2.42 3.41 -3.59
CA PHE A 50 1.41 2.38 -3.32
C PHE A 50 1.85 1.51 -2.14
N ILE A 51 0.92 1.23 -1.23
CA ILE A 51 1.06 0.29 -0.12
C ILE A 51 -0.02 -0.77 -0.26
N TYR A 52 0.34 -2.03 -0.06
CA TYR A 52 -0.61 -3.16 -0.11
C TYR A 52 -0.63 -3.92 1.21
N LEU A 53 -1.82 -4.06 1.81
CA LEU A 53 -2.03 -4.67 3.11
C LEU A 53 -3.01 -5.84 2.94
N GLY A 54 -2.47 -7.06 3.02
CA GLY A 54 -3.23 -8.30 2.80
C GLY A 54 -3.56 -9.01 4.10
N ALA A 55 -4.83 -9.32 4.35
CA ALA A 55 -5.25 -10.04 5.54
C ALA A 55 -5.03 -11.55 5.36
N ASN A 56 -4.14 -12.17 6.14
CA ASN A 56 -3.91 -13.62 6.15
C ASN A 56 -3.53 -14.25 4.78
N ILE A 57 -2.92 -13.48 3.87
CA ILE A 57 -2.48 -13.91 2.53
C ILE A 57 -1.00 -13.61 2.30
N ASP A 58 -0.40 -14.11 1.22
CA ASP A 58 0.90 -13.62 0.75
C ASP A 58 0.72 -12.24 0.09
N ALA A 59 0.79 -11.20 0.91
CA ALA A 59 0.58 -9.83 0.47
C ALA A 59 1.66 -9.38 -0.53
N ALA A 60 2.89 -9.88 -0.39
CA ALA A 60 4.00 -9.54 -1.29
C ALA A 60 3.81 -10.16 -2.68
N GLU A 61 3.33 -11.40 -2.76
CA GLU A 61 3.00 -12.04 -4.02
C GLU A 61 1.87 -11.29 -4.73
N GLU A 62 0.75 -11.03 -4.04
CA GLU A 62 -0.41 -10.35 -4.61
C GLU A 62 -0.11 -8.91 -5.04
N ALA A 63 0.63 -8.16 -4.22
CA ALA A 63 1.11 -6.82 -4.55
C ALA A 63 1.95 -6.81 -5.83
N GLY A 64 2.91 -7.73 -5.93
CA GLY A 64 3.76 -7.87 -7.11
C GLY A 64 2.99 -8.25 -8.38
N ALA A 65 1.92 -9.03 -8.24
CA ALA A 65 1.04 -9.40 -9.34
C ALA A 65 0.31 -8.19 -9.94
N ILE A 66 0.01 -7.17 -9.13
CA ILE A 66 -0.64 -5.93 -9.55
C ILE A 66 0.32 -4.73 -9.68
N GLY A 67 1.64 -4.94 -9.60
CA GLY A 67 2.64 -3.89 -9.87
C GLY A 67 2.98 -2.97 -8.70
N VAL A 68 2.52 -3.29 -7.49
CA VAL A 68 3.02 -2.68 -6.26
C VAL A 68 4.35 -3.34 -5.89
N ASP A 69 5.31 -2.55 -5.42
CA ASP A 69 6.57 -3.09 -4.93
C ASP A 69 6.31 -4.07 -3.77
N ARG A 70 6.91 -5.25 -3.83
CA ARG A 70 6.80 -6.27 -2.77
C ARG A 70 7.29 -5.74 -1.43
N GLU A 71 8.25 -4.82 -1.46
CA GLU A 71 8.73 -4.16 -0.25
C GLU A 71 7.70 -3.19 0.34
N ASN A 72 6.71 -2.74 -0.42
CA ASN A 72 5.60 -1.93 0.08
C ASN A 72 4.35 -2.75 0.36
N ALA A 73 4.50 -4.07 0.52
CA ALA A 73 3.43 -4.99 0.84
C ALA A 73 3.61 -5.60 2.23
N MET A 74 2.50 -5.85 2.93
CA MET A 74 2.55 -6.47 4.25
C MET A 74 1.33 -7.32 4.52
N THR A 75 1.57 -8.49 5.12
CA THR A 75 0.52 -9.38 5.59
C THR A 75 0.16 -9.00 7.03
N TYR A 76 -1.13 -8.83 7.31
CA TYR A 76 -1.64 -8.61 8.66
C TYR A 76 -2.59 -9.73 9.09
N SER A 77 -2.71 -9.93 10.40
CA SER A 77 -3.71 -10.84 10.96
C SER A 77 -5.06 -10.14 11.04
N ASN A 78 -6.14 -10.75 10.53
CA ASN A 78 -7.49 -10.20 10.64
C ASN A 78 -8.09 -10.33 12.06
N THR A 79 -7.37 -9.85 13.05
CA THR A 79 -7.77 -9.74 14.44
C THR A 79 -7.88 -8.27 14.83
N HIS A 80 -8.54 -7.97 15.95
CA HIS A 80 -8.65 -6.59 16.42
C HIS A 80 -7.26 -5.94 16.67
N THR A 81 -6.26 -6.72 17.12
CA THR A 81 -4.90 -6.24 17.30
C THR A 81 -4.19 -6.04 15.96
N GLY A 82 -4.34 -6.97 15.03
CA GLY A 82 -3.69 -6.88 13.71
C GLY A 82 -4.24 -5.76 12.83
N VAL A 83 -5.55 -5.48 12.89
CA VAL A 83 -6.13 -4.31 12.22
C VAL A 83 -5.56 -3.01 12.80
N ARG A 84 -5.39 -2.92 14.12
CA ARG A 84 -4.80 -1.71 14.74
C ARG A 84 -3.35 -1.51 14.32
N ALA A 85 -2.54 -2.57 14.42
CA ALA A 85 -1.14 -2.54 14.00
C ALA A 85 -1.03 -2.11 12.53
N ASN A 86 -1.95 -2.57 11.67
CA ASN A 86 -2.00 -2.20 10.25
C ASN A 86 -2.17 -0.69 10.04
N TYR A 87 -3.12 -0.06 10.75
CA TYR A 87 -3.29 1.40 10.68
C TYR A 87 -2.11 2.17 11.28
N ASP A 88 -1.48 1.65 12.33
CA ASP A 88 -0.27 2.26 12.92
C ASP A 88 0.90 2.24 11.92
N ALA A 89 1.09 1.14 11.18
CA ALA A 89 2.07 1.04 10.09
C ALA A 89 1.78 2.00 8.94
N VAL A 90 0.53 2.14 8.50
CA VAL A 90 0.16 3.12 7.47
C VAL A 90 0.43 4.53 7.95
N SER A 91 0.08 4.85 9.20
CA SER A 91 0.35 6.16 9.80
C SER A 91 1.85 6.48 9.82
N ALA A 92 2.68 5.51 10.22
CA ALA A 92 4.13 5.64 10.18
C ALA A 92 4.66 5.82 8.76
N TYR A 93 4.18 5.05 7.78
CA TYR A 93 4.56 5.20 6.38
C TYR A 93 4.20 6.57 5.84
N VAL A 94 2.97 7.04 6.06
CA VAL A 94 2.52 8.35 5.57
C VAL A 94 3.35 9.46 6.18
N LYS A 95 3.75 9.33 7.45
CA LYS A 95 4.66 10.26 8.11
C LYS A 95 6.06 10.24 7.48
N GLU A 96 6.65 9.07 7.27
CA GLU A 96 7.94 8.91 6.57
C GLU A 96 7.88 9.47 5.14
N ALA A 97 6.78 9.20 4.42
CA ALA A 97 6.56 9.69 3.08
C ALA A 97 6.36 11.21 3.06
N ALA A 98 5.79 11.82 4.10
CA ALA A 98 5.60 13.27 4.21
C ALA A 98 6.93 14.01 4.48
N GLU A 99 7.83 13.43 5.27
CA GLU A 99 9.14 13.99 5.58
C GLU A 99 10.01 14.15 4.30
N GLU A 100 10.86 15.19 4.23
CA GLU A 100 11.78 15.40 3.11
C GLU A 100 12.89 14.34 3.11
N SER A 101 13.40 14.03 1.92
CA SER A 101 14.33 12.94 1.60
C SER A 101 15.47 12.79 2.62
N GLY A 102 15.35 11.79 3.50
CA GLY A 102 16.35 11.46 4.52
C GLY A 102 15.92 10.39 5.53
N ALA A 103 14.62 10.13 5.71
CA ALA A 103 14.16 9.07 6.61
C ALA A 103 14.47 7.66 6.05
N GLU A 104 14.92 6.75 6.90
CA GLU A 104 15.16 5.34 6.54
C GLU A 104 13.87 4.72 5.97
N ARG A 105 13.88 4.44 4.66
CA ARG A 105 12.79 3.71 4.00
C ARG A 105 12.60 2.35 4.68
N GLY A 106 11.40 2.11 5.21
CA GLY A 106 11.02 0.80 5.76
C GLY A 106 10.91 0.73 7.28
N ALA A 107 11.12 1.84 8.00
CA ALA A 107 10.97 1.90 9.45
C ALA A 107 9.53 1.60 9.92
N TRP A 108 8.53 1.94 9.10
CA TRP A 108 7.11 1.67 9.30
C TRP A 108 6.76 0.18 9.42
N LYS A 109 7.53 -0.73 8.80
CA LYS A 109 7.28 -2.18 8.83
C LYS A 109 7.38 -2.79 10.23
N ARG A 110 8.21 -2.19 11.08
CA ARG A 110 8.43 -2.64 12.46
C ARG A 110 7.17 -2.60 13.33
N HIS A 111 6.16 -1.83 12.95
CA HIS A 111 4.92 -1.70 13.73
C HIS A 111 3.95 -2.88 13.51
N VAL A 112 4.13 -3.66 12.44
CA VAL A 112 3.26 -4.81 12.10
C VAL A 112 3.98 -6.15 12.25
N GLU A 113 5.30 -6.21 12.07
CA GLU A 113 6.11 -7.40 12.36
C GLU A 113 5.99 -7.87 13.84
N GLN A 114 5.60 -6.97 14.75
CA GLN A 114 5.36 -7.31 16.16
C GLN A 114 4.08 -8.13 16.41
N ASP A 115 3.12 -8.14 15.47
CA ASP A 115 1.83 -8.85 15.61
C ASP A 115 1.75 -10.15 14.78
N THR A 116 2.73 -10.41 13.92
CA THR A 116 2.86 -11.71 13.21
C THR A 116 3.50 -12.80 14.07
N ALA A 117 3.99 -12.46 15.27
CA ALA A 117 4.50 -13.41 16.25
C ALA A 117 3.35 -14.09 17.03
N LYS A 118 2.68 -15.06 16.40
CA LYS A 118 1.99 -16.15 17.09
C LYS A 118 2.10 -17.46 16.32
#